data_AF-A0A948JH47-F1
#
_entry.id   AF-A0A948JH47-F1
#
_cell.length_a   1.000
_cell.length_b   1.000
_cell.length_c   1.000
_cell.angle_alpha   90.00
_cell.angle_beta   90.00
_cell.angle_gamma   90.00
#
_symmetry.space_group_name_H-M   'P 1'
#
loop_
_entity.id
_entity.type
_entity.pdbx_description
1 polymer ?
#
loop_
_entity_poly.entity_id
_entity_poly.type
_entity_poly.pdbx_seq_one_letter_code
_entity_poly.pdbx_strand_id
1 'polypeptide(L)'
;MDIWKHGSFLDAWSLVHVLSGFFLGLLCYSLGLSLVLSVACTLIALILWEVYEWMLGILETPANVATDIVLGMMGAGVAVYLYFILEKSVPGEILLLLFSFMILLSLWGFLDQYKNGYR
;
A
#
# COMPACT_ATOMS: atom_id res chain seq x y z
N MET A 1 -17.28 5.80 15.06
CA MET A 1 -17.30 5.05 13.79
C MET A 1 -15.99 4.29 13.75
N ASP A 2 -16.06 2.97 13.71
CA ASP A 2 -14.87 2.11 13.65
C ASP A 2 -14.47 2.00 12.19
N ILE A 3 -13.66 2.94 11.72
CA ILE A 3 -13.25 3.02 10.31
C ILE A 3 -12.18 1.98 9.95
N TRP A 4 -11.48 1.46 10.97
CA TRP A 4 -10.40 0.48 10.82
C TRP A 4 -10.89 -0.97 10.90
N LYS A 5 -12.19 -1.15 11.16
CA LYS A 5 -12.83 -2.45 11.07
C LYS A 5 -12.68 -3.00 9.65
N HIS A 6 -12.17 -4.22 9.56
CA HIS A 6 -11.98 -4.91 8.28
C HIS A 6 -13.31 -5.12 7.56
N GLY A 7 -13.32 -4.72 6.30
CA GLY A 7 -14.43 -4.93 5.38
C GLY A 7 -14.40 -6.32 4.78
N SER A 8 -15.44 -6.68 4.03
CA SER A 8 -15.38 -7.87 3.17
C SER A 8 -14.74 -7.58 1.80
N PHE A 9 -14.52 -6.31 1.47
CA PHE A 9 -13.98 -5.86 0.17
C PHE A 9 -13.15 -4.57 0.31
N LEU A 10 -13.77 -3.49 0.80
CA LEU A 10 -13.15 -2.17 0.94
C LEU A 10 -13.26 -1.69 2.38
N ASP A 11 -12.16 -1.18 2.90
CA ASP A 11 -12.08 -0.52 4.21
C ASP A 11 -11.00 0.58 4.23
N ALA A 12 -10.67 1.09 5.43
CA ALA A 12 -9.64 2.12 5.56
C ALA A 12 -8.22 1.60 5.28
N TRP A 13 -7.96 0.30 5.44
CA TRP A 13 -6.67 -0.31 5.09
C TRP A 13 -6.46 -0.29 3.59
N SER A 14 -7.51 -0.48 2.79
CA SER A 14 -7.43 -0.34 1.32
C SER A 14 -6.83 0.98 0.87
N LEU A 15 -7.06 2.10 1.58
CA LEU A 15 -6.39 3.37 1.30
C LEU A 15 -4.87 3.29 1.55
N VAL A 16 -4.46 2.63 2.62
CA VAL A 16 -3.04 2.37 2.93
C VAL A 16 -2.40 1.53 1.82
N HIS A 17 -3.09 0.52 1.28
CA HIS A 17 -2.57 -0.27 0.15
C HIS A 17 -2.41 0.57 -1.12
N VAL A 18 -3.40 1.39 -1.49
CA VAL A 18 -3.30 2.31 -2.64
C VAL A 18 -2.08 3.22 -2.50
N LEU A 19 -1.92 3.86 -1.33
CA LEU A 19 -0.79 4.75 -1.08
C LEU A 19 0.55 4.00 -1.09
N SER A 20 0.58 2.79 -0.53
CA SER A 20 1.77 1.94 -0.51
C SER A 20 2.19 1.54 -1.92
N GLY A 21 1.25 1.13 -2.77
CA GLY A 21 1.53 0.82 -4.16
C GLY A 21 2.05 2.03 -4.95
N PHE A 22 1.44 3.20 -4.77
CA PHE A 22 1.92 4.45 -5.38
C PHE A 22 3.35 4.76 -4.92
N PHE A 23 3.61 4.69 -3.61
CA PHE A 23 4.93 4.92 -3.04
C PHE A 23 5.97 3.93 -3.56
N LEU A 24 5.65 2.63 -3.62
CA LEU A 24 6.57 1.61 -4.13
C LEU A 24 6.91 1.82 -5.60
N GLY A 25 5.93 2.15 -6.43
CA GLY A 25 6.16 2.51 -7.83
C GLY A 25 7.08 3.72 -7.97
N LEU A 26 6.85 4.76 -7.17
CA LEU A 26 7.67 5.97 -7.12
C LEU A 26 9.09 5.71 -6.62
N LEU A 27 9.22 4.89 -5.59
CA LEU A 27 10.50 4.49 -5.00
C LEU A 27 11.32 3.70 -6.01
N CYS A 28 10.72 2.72 -6.69
CA CYS A 28 11.40 1.94 -7.72
C CYS A 28 11.90 2.81 -8.87
N TYR A 29 11.08 3.76 -9.33
CA TYR A 29 11.51 4.78 -10.31
C TYR A 29 12.73 5.56 -9.81
N SER A 30 12.67 6.05 -8.57
CA SER A 30 13.72 6.87 -7.97
C SER A 30 15.02 6.09 -7.74
N LEU A 31 14.93 4.78 -7.59
CA LEU A 31 16.07 3.86 -7.54
C LEU A 31 16.61 3.48 -8.93
N GLY A 32 16.00 3.97 -10.01
CA GLY A 32 16.40 3.68 -11.38
C GLY A 32 16.04 2.26 -11.86
N LEU A 33 15.08 1.60 -11.22
CA LEU A 33 14.60 0.30 -11.67
C LEU A 33 13.81 0.44 -12.98
N SER A 34 13.82 -0.60 -13.81
CA SER A 34 13.00 -0.61 -15.03
C SER A 34 11.51 -0.68 -14.70
N LEU A 35 10.66 -0.30 -15.65
CA LEU A 35 9.20 -0.36 -15.49
C LEU A 35 8.73 -1.77 -15.08
N VAL A 36 9.24 -2.80 -15.76
CA VAL A 36 8.86 -4.20 -15.49
C VAL A 36 9.30 -4.62 -14.08
N LEU A 37 10.53 -4.27 -13.68
CA LEU A 37 11.00 -4.57 -12.33
C LEU A 37 10.21 -3.81 -11.27
N SER A 38 9.83 -2.56 -11.53
CA SER A 38 9.04 -1.75 -10.59
C SER A 38 7.67 -2.36 -10.33
N VAL A 39 6.97 -2.83 -11.38
CA VAL A 39 5.70 -3.52 -11.28
C VAL A 39 5.86 -4.85 -10.52
N ALA A 40 6.88 -5.64 -10.86
CA ALA A 40 7.14 -6.92 -10.21
C ALA A 40 7.48 -6.77 -8.72
N CYS A 41 8.38 -5.84 -8.37
CA CYS A 41 8.76 -5.55 -6.99
C CYS A 41 7.56 -5.06 -6.17
N THR A 42 6.72 -4.20 -6.74
CA THR A 42 5.53 -3.69 -6.05
C THR A 42 4.53 -4.81 -5.79
N LEU A 43 4.24 -5.65 -6.78
CA LEU A 43 3.34 -6.80 -6.61
C LEU A 43 3.84 -7.76 -5.54
N ILE A 44 5.13 -8.09 -5.57
CA ILE A 44 5.76 -8.97 -4.57
C ILE A 44 5.64 -8.34 -3.18
N ALA A 45 5.93 -7.05 -3.03
CA ALA A 45 5.83 -6.36 -1.74
C ALA A 45 4.41 -6.35 -1.18
N LEU A 46 3.39 -6.11 -2.03
CA LEU A 46 1.99 -6.17 -1.62
C LEU A 46 1.60 -7.59 -1.16
N ILE A 47 1.96 -8.63 -1.92
CA ILE A 47 1.70 -10.03 -1.51
C ILE A 47 2.42 -10.35 -0.19
N LEU A 48 3.67 -9.91 -0.02
CA LEU A 48 4.42 -10.14 1.22
C LEU A 48 3.78 -9.43 2.42
N TRP A 49 3.14 -8.29 2.21
CA TRP A 49 2.40 -7.58 3.25
C TRP A 49 1.18 -8.38 3.72
N GLU A 50 0.36 -8.88 2.80
CA GLU A 50 -0.79 -9.75 3.14
C GLU A 50 -0.35 -11.02 3.89
N VAL A 51 0.77 -11.62 3.46
CA VAL A 51 1.36 -12.77 4.16
C VAL A 51 1.82 -12.39 5.57
N TYR A 52 2.39 -11.20 5.74
CA TYR A 52 2.79 -10.68 7.03
C TYR A 52 1.59 -10.44 7.96
N GLU A 53 0.50 -9.88 7.46
CA GLU A 53 -0.75 -9.71 8.20
C GLU A 53 -1.31 -11.06 8.65
N TRP A 54 -1.37 -12.03 7.73
CA TRP A 54 -1.76 -13.39 8.08
C TRP A 54 -0.88 -13.99 9.20
N MET A 55 0.43 -13.77 9.17
CA MET A 55 1.35 -14.20 10.24
C MET A 55 1.10 -13.51 11.58
N LEU A 56 0.58 -12.28 11.58
CA LEU A 56 0.16 -11.56 12.78
C LEU A 56 -1.22 -12.01 13.31
N GLY A 57 -1.88 -12.96 12.63
CA GLY A 57 -3.24 -13.38 12.95
C GLY A 57 -4.29 -12.36 12.52
N ILE A 58 -3.95 -11.47 11.58
CA ILE A 58 -4.86 -10.52 10.94
C ILE A 58 -5.61 -11.32 9.87
N LEU A 59 -6.79 -11.84 10.24
CA LEU A 59 -7.58 -12.75 9.42
C LEU A 59 -8.64 -11.99 8.63
N GLU A 60 -8.29 -11.65 7.41
CA GLU A 60 -9.19 -11.03 6.44
C GLU A 60 -9.87 -12.06 5.55
N THR A 61 -10.94 -11.65 4.88
CA THR A 61 -11.57 -12.50 3.86
C THR A 61 -10.68 -12.56 2.61
N PRO A 62 -10.65 -13.67 1.86
CA PRO A 62 -9.87 -13.73 0.63
C PRO A 62 -10.23 -12.65 -0.41
N ALA A 63 -11.45 -12.12 -0.36
CA ALA A 63 -11.91 -11.04 -1.22
C ALA A 63 -11.31 -9.67 -0.84
N ASN A 64 -11.09 -9.42 0.45
CA ASN A 64 -10.43 -8.21 0.97
C ASN A 64 -8.96 -8.21 0.58
N VAL A 65 -8.20 -9.25 0.96
CA VAL A 65 -6.81 -9.50 0.52
C VAL A 65 -6.62 -9.28 -0.99
N ALA A 66 -7.50 -9.86 -1.82
CA ALA A 66 -7.42 -9.69 -3.26
C ALA A 66 -7.70 -8.23 -3.70
N THR A 67 -8.63 -7.56 -3.04
CA THR A 67 -8.96 -6.15 -3.29
C THR A 67 -7.79 -5.25 -2.90
N ASP A 68 -7.15 -5.50 -1.77
CA ASP A 68 -6.03 -4.70 -1.27
C ASP A 68 -4.79 -4.82 -2.17
N ILE A 69 -4.48 -6.03 -2.66
CA ILE A 69 -3.46 -6.22 -3.70
C ILE A 69 -3.82 -5.46 -4.99
N VAL A 70 -5.06 -5.59 -5.48
CA VAL A 70 -5.50 -4.93 -6.73
C VAL A 70 -5.42 -3.41 -6.60
N LEU A 71 -5.90 -2.85 -5.49
CA LEU A 71 -5.88 -1.42 -5.24
C LEU A 71 -4.47 -0.88 -5.02
N GLY A 72 -3.61 -1.63 -4.35
CA GLY A 72 -2.19 -1.33 -4.29
C GLY A 72 -1.57 -1.29 -5.69
N MET A 73 -1.85 -2.28 -6.53
CA MET A 73 -1.37 -2.27 -7.91
C MET A 73 -1.95 -1.13 -8.76
N MET A 74 -3.18 -0.69 -8.49
CA MET A 74 -3.74 0.52 -9.12
C MET A 74 -2.96 1.77 -8.70
N GLY A 75 -2.64 1.92 -7.41
CA GLY A 75 -1.78 3.00 -6.91
C GLY A 75 -0.40 2.99 -7.60
N ALA A 76 0.21 1.81 -7.71
CA ALA A 76 1.47 1.62 -8.43
C ALA A 76 1.35 1.99 -9.92
N GLY A 77 0.25 1.62 -10.56
CA GLY A 77 -0.06 1.97 -11.95
C GLY A 77 -0.11 3.48 -12.17
N VAL A 78 -0.69 4.24 -11.24
CA VAL A 78 -0.68 5.71 -11.31
C VAL A 78 0.75 6.25 -11.21
N ALA A 79 1.55 5.76 -10.25
CA ALA A 79 2.95 6.18 -10.15
C ALA A 79 3.74 5.83 -11.42
N VAL A 80 3.60 4.60 -11.94
CA VAL A 80 4.28 4.18 -13.17
C VAL A 80 3.88 5.07 -14.34
N TYR A 81 2.60 5.36 -14.50
CA TYR A 81 2.12 6.23 -15.57
C TYR A 81 2.72 7.65 -15.46
N LEU A 82 2.72 8.24 -14.27
CA LEU A 82 3.24 9.60 -14.09
C LEU A 82 4.76 9.69 -14.30
N TYR A 83 5.52 8.72 -13.80
CA TYR A 83 6.98 8.87 -13.69
C TYR A 83 7.75 8.11 -14.76
N PHE A 84 7.29 6.92 -15.19
CA PHE A 84 7.92 6.20 -16.29
C PHE A 84 7.39 6.60 -17.66
N ILE A 85 6.08 6.89 -17.77
CA ILE A 85 5.46 7.18 -19.08
C ILE A 85 5.44 8.67 -19.39
N LEU A 86 5.06 9.51 -18.42
CA LEU A 86 5.05 10.97 -18.59
C LEU A 86 6.37 11.65 -18.18
N GLU A 87 7.38 10.86 -17.76
CA GLU A 87 8.73 11.30 -17.39
C GLU A 87 8.74 12.50 -16.43
N LYS A 88 7.80 12.52 -15.48
CA LYS A 88 7.75 13.59 -14.47
C LYS A 88 8.93 13.46 -13.51
N SER A 89 9.48 14.59 -13.08
CA SER A 89 10.47 14.59 -12.01
C SER A 89 9.80 14.25 -10.67
N VAL A 90 10.58 13.64 -9.79
CA VAL A 90 10.17 13.29 -8.43
C VAL A 90 10.86 14.22 -7.45
N PRO A 91 10.15 15.20 -6.87
CA PRO A 91 10.64 15.89 -5.69
C PRO A 91 10.82 14.88 -4.55
N GLY A 92 12.03 14.77 -4.01
CA GLY A 92 12.33 13.84 -2.91
C GLY A 92 11.48 14.10 -1.66
N GLU A 93 11.01 15.33 -1.49
CA GLU A 93 10.09 15.75 -0.44
C GLU A 93 8.74 15.02 -0.52
N ILE A 94 8.27 14.71 -1.74
CA ILE A 94 7.01 13.96 -1.93
C ILE A 94 7.16 12.52 -1.44
N LEU A 95 8.31 11.87 -1.70
CA LEU A 95 8.60 10.54 -1.17
C LEU A 95 8.59 10.54 0.36
N LEU A 96 9.27 11.49 0.98
CA LEU A 96 9.33 11.59 2.44
C LEU A 96 7.95 11.88 3.05
N LEU A 97 7.17 12.77 2.43
CA LEU A 97 5.82 13.10 2.88
C LEU A 97 4.90 11.89 2.79
N LEU A 98 4.88 11.19 1.65
CA LEU A 98 4.08 9.98 1.44
C LEU A 98 4.46 8.89 2.43
N PHE A 99 5.76 8.62 2.58
CA PHE A 99 6.25 7.65 3.54
C PHE A 99 5.81 7.97 4.97
N SER A 100 6.02 9.23 5.40
CA SER A 100 5.63 9.68 6.74
C SER A 100 4.13 9.55 6.96
N PHE A 101 3.31 9.94 5.97
CA PHE A 101 1.86 9.86 6.05
C PHE A 101 1.36 8.42 6.14
N MET A 102 1.91 7.50 5.33
CA MET A 102 1.58 6.08 5.40
C MET A 102 1.93 5.48 6.76
N ILE A 103 3.12 5.76 7.30
CA ILE A 103 3.52 5.29 8.62
C ILE A 103 2.55 5.79 9.69
N LEU A 104 2.14 7.07 9.64
CA LEU A 104 1.16 7.61 10.58
C LEU A 104 -0.21 6.93 10.47
N LEU A 105 -0.68 6.65 9.25
CA LEU A 105 -1.94 5.93 9.02
C LEU A 105 -1.86 4.49 9.52
N SER A 106 -0.81 3.75 9.17
CA SER A 106 -0.62 2.36 9.62
C SER A 106 -0.51 2.29 11.15
N LEU A 107 0.25 3.21 11.77
CA LEU A 107 0.34 3.29 13.23
C LEU A 107 -1.02 3.57 13.86
N TRP A 108 -1.84 4.44 13.27
CA TRP A 108 -3.19 4.69 13.77
C TRP A 108 -4.06 3.43 13.68
N GLY A 109 -4.06 2.73 12.54
CA GLY A 109 -4.79 1.47 12.37
C GLY A 109 -4.35 0.39 13.38
N PHE A 110 -3.04 0.15 13.52
CA PHE A 110 -2.52 -0.82 14.49
C PHE A 110 -2.82 -0.44 15.94
N LEU A 111 -2.75 0.85 16.30
CA LEU A 111 -3.10 1.31 17.64
C LEU A 111 -4.59 1.14 17.93
N ASP A 112 -5.45 1.30 16.94
CA ASP A 112 -6.88 1.04 17.09
C ASP A 112 -7.14 -0.46 17.31
N GLN A 113 -6.55 -1.31 16.47
CA GLN A 113 -6.61 -2.76 16.61
C GLN A 113 -6.10 -3.25 17.98
N TYR A 114 -4.99 -2.69 18.47
CA TYR A 114 -4.45 -3.02 19.79
C TYR A 114 -5.43 -2.66 20.93
N LYS A 115 -6.14 -1.52 20.81
CA LYS A 115 -7.10 -1.06 21.82
C LYS A 115 -8.42 -1.81 21.79
N ASN A 116 -8.93 -2.08 20.59
CA ASN A 116 -10.28 -2.58 20.38
C ASN A 116 -10.35 -4.10 20.18
N GLY A 117 -9.19 -4.74 19.98
CA GLY A 117 -9.08 -6.13 19.56
C GLY A 117 -9.42 -6.32 18.09
N TYR A 118 -9.31 -7.55 17.64
CA TYR A 118 -9.72 -7.95 16.29
C TYR A 118 -11.26 -8.00 16.24
N ARG A 119 -11.89 -7.18 15.39
CA ARG A 119 -13.36 -7.01 15.31
C ARG A 119 -13.91 -7.08 13.89
#